data_AF-A0A941GU88-F1
#
_entry.id   AF-A0A941GU88-F1
#
_cell.length_a   1.000
_cell.length_b   1.000
_cell.length_c   1.000
_cell.angle_alpha   90.00
_cell.angle_beta   90.00
_cell.angle_gamma   90.00
#
_symmetry.space_group_name_H-M   'P 1'
#
loop_
_entity.id
_entity.type
_entity.pdbx_description
1 polymer ?
#
loop_
_entity_poly.entity_id
_entity_poly.type
_entity_poly.pdbx_seq_one_letter_code
_entity_poly.pdbx_strand_id
1 'polypeptide(L)' 'MNANNFKEVKIKRAERWQVYYRLQELEIPCNCPSNQPLEVKADNATAAIQLWSVVKQITDSRFELVNWLERCWELNREEK' A
#
# COMPACT_ATOMS: atom_id res chain seq x y z
N MET A 1 -25.72 -11.60 -2.95
CA MET A 1 -24.61 -11.61 -3.94
C MET A 1 -23.59 -10.58 -3.46
N ASN A 2 -22.51 -11.00 -2.79
CA ASN A 2 -21.52 -10.07 -2.28
C ASN A 2 -20.65 -9.59 -3.43
N ALA A 3 -20.75 -8.31 -3.78
CA ALA A 3 -19.84 -7.69 -4.72
C ALA A 3 -18.42 -7.81 -4.16
N ASN A 4 -17.57 -8.55 -4.86
CA ASN A 4 -16.14 -8.61 -4.58
C ASN A 4 -15.57 -7.20 -4.80
N ASN A 5 -15.46 -6.41 -3.73
CA ASN A 5 -15.01 -5.01 -3.73
C ASN A 5 -13.49 -4.87 -3.90
N PHE A 6 -12.89 -5.67 -4.78
CA PHE A 6 -11.49 -5.52 -5.14
C PHE A 6 -11.31 -4.26 -5.99
N LYS A 7 -10.21 -3.55 -5.74
CA LYS A 7 -9.80 -2.35 -6.47
C LYS A 7 -8.43 -2.58 -7.07
N GLU A 8 -8.29 -2.18 -8.33
CA GLU A 8 -7.02 -2.24 -9.04
C GLU A 8 -6.01 -1.23 -8.46
N VAL A 9 -4.79 -1.71 -8.22
CA VAL A 9 -3.66 -0.89 -7.77
C VAL A 9 -2.71 -0.68 -8.95
N LYS A 10 -2.61 0.57 -9.40
CA LYS A 10 -1.74 0.96 -10.52
C LYS A 10 -0.29 1.10 -10.06
N ILE A 11 0.48 0.03 -10.24
CA ILE A 11 1.93 -0.02 -9.98
C ILE A 11 2.66 -0.72 -11.14
N LYS A 12 3.95 -0.44 -11.32
CA LYS A 12 4.70 -1.10 -12.40
C LYS A 12 4.88 -2.58 -12.11
N ARG A 13 5.11 -3.34 -13.18
CA ARG A 13 5.07 -4.81 -13.16
C ARG A 13 6.13 -5.42 -12.22
N ALA A 14 7.29 -4.77 -12.10
CA ALA A 14 8.40 -5.26 -11.29
C ALA A 14 8.07 -5.20 -9.79
N GLU A 15 7.32 -4.19 -9.36
CA GLU A 15 6.97 -3.93 -7.96
C GLU A 15 5.76 -4.75 -7.48
N ARG A 16 4.94 -5.28 -8.41
CA ARG A 16 3.67 -6.00 -8.11
C ARG A 16 3.85 -7.13 -7.12
N TRP A 17 4.85 -7.98 -7.33
CA TRP A 17 5.07 -9.16 -6.49
C TRP A 17 5.47 -8.77 -5.07
N GLN A 18 6.35 -7.78 -4.92
CA GLN A 18 6.77 -7.32 -3.61
C GLN A 18 5.63 -6.68 -2.83
N VAL A 19 4.77 -5.90 -3.50
CA VAL A 19 3.56 -5.33 -2.88
C VAL A 19 2.60 -6.45 -2.49
N TYR A 20 2.35 -7.42 -3.39
CA TYR A 20 1.47 -8.56 -3.13
C TYR A 20 1.90 -9.35 -1.87
N TYR A 21 3.17 -9.75 -1.79
CA TYR A 21 3.65 -10.50 -0.63
C TYR A 21 3.53 -9.71 0.68
N ARG A 22 3.85 -8.41 0.66
CA ARG A 22 3.67 -7.56 1.85
C ARG A 22 2.21 -7.44 2.28
N LEU A 23 1.28 -7.33 1.33
CA LEU A 23 -0.15 -7.29 1.65
C LEU A 23 -0.63 -8.61 2.25
N GLN A 24 -0.13 -9.75 1.76
CA GLN A 24 -0.43 -11.05 2.35
C GLN A 24 0.10 -11.19 3.79
N GLU A 25 1.32 -10.73 4.07
CA GLU A 25 1.89 -10.71 5.42
C GLU A 25 1.08 -9.86 6.41
N LEU A 26 0.39 -8.83 5.90
CA LEU A 26 -0.50 -7.96 6.67
C LEU A 26 -1.95 -8.46 6.71
N GLU A 27 -2.22 -9.67 6.18
CA GLU A 27 -3.54 -10.27 6.07
C GLU A 27 -4.56 -9.40 5.29
N ILE A 28 -4.07 -8.57 4.37
CA ILE A 28 -4.92 -7.74 3.50
C ILE A 28 -5.33 -8.57 2.28
N PRO A 29 -6.64 -8.77 2.02
CA PRO A 29 -7.09 -9.59 0.90
C PRO A 29 -6.66 -8.97 -0.44
N CYS A 30 -5.89 -9.72 -1.22
CA CYS A 30 -5.37 -9.27 -2.51
C CYS A 30 -5.17 -10.44 -3.48
N ASN A 31 -5.18 -10.11 -4.78
CA ASN A 31 -4.95 -11.03 -5.89
C ASN A 31 -3.93 -10.43 -6.85
N CYS A 32 -2.96 -11.22 -7.30
CA CYS A 32 -1.98 -10.80 -8.29
C CYS A 32 -1.69 -11.91 -9.32
N PRO A 33 -2.60 -12.15 -10.28
CA PRO A 33 -2.35 -13.11 -11.36
C PRO A 33 -1.21 -12.62 -12.27
N SER A 34 -0.41 -13.55 -12.83
CA SER A 34 0.85 -13.24 -13.53
C SER A 34 0.78 -12.23 -14.70
N ASN A 35 -0.41 -12.07 -15.29
CA ASN A 35 -0.67 -11.13 -16.41
C ASN A 35 -1.77 -10.10 -16.09
N GLN A 36 -2.23 -10.02 -14.85
CA GLN A 36 -3.26 -9.06 -14.43
C GLN A 36 -2.66 -8.03 -13.47
N PRO A 37 -3.29 -6.86 -13.31
CA PRO A 37 -2.90 -5.91 -12.30
C PRO A 37 -3.13 -6.49 -10.88
N LEU A 38 -2.46 -5.88 -9.90
CA LEU A 38 -2.71 -6.20 -8.50
C LEU A 38 -4.09 -5.68 -8.11
N GLU A 39 -4.90 -6.54 -7.52
CA GLU A 39 -6.23 -6.22 -7.00
C GLU A 39 -6.22 -6.35 -5.48
N VAL A 40 -6.76 -5.37 -4.78
CA VAL A 40 -6.77 -5.33 -3.30
C VAL A 40 -8.15 -4.97 -2.79
N LYS A 41 -8.56 -5.59 -1.69
CA LYS A 41 -9.77 -5.26 -0.96
C LYS A 41 -9.41 -4.49 0.30
N ALA A 42 -9.63 -3.18 0.31
CA ALA A 42 -9.42 -2.32 1.47
C ALA A 42 -10.77 -1.95 2.10
N ASP A 43 -11.27 -2.83 2.98
CA ASP A 43 -12.61 -2.70 3.58
C ASP A 43 -12.71 -1.65 4.69
N ASN A 44 -11.58 -1.12 5.16
CA ASN A 44 -11.52 -0.13 6.24
C ASN A 44 -10.34 0.83 6.05
N ALA A 45 -10.35 1.92 6.83
CA ALA A 45 -9.34 2.97 6.77
C ALA A 45 -7.92 2.44 7.07
N THR A 46 -7.78 1.52 8.01
CA THR A 46 -6.49 0.91 8.36
C THR A 46 -5.90 0.15 7.17
N ALA A 47 -6.69 -0.71 6.52
CA ALA A 47 -6.27 -1.46 5.34
C ALA A 47 -5.90 -0.51 4.17
N ALA A 48 -6.65 0.59 4.01
CA ALA A 48 -6.33 1.60 2.99
C ALA A 48 -5.00 2.32 3.28
N ILE A 49 -4.74 2.70 4.53
CA ILE A 49 -3.49 3.34 4.96
C ILE A 49 -2.31 2.37 4.82
N GLN A 50 -2.49 1.10 5.22
CA GLN A 50 -1.48 0.07 5.09
C GLN A 50 -1.14 -0.20 3.62
N LEU A 51 -2.14 -0.32 2.75
CA LEU A 51 -1.94 -0.45 1.31
C LEU A 51 -1.11 0.72 0.75
N TRP A 52 -1.49 1.96 1.09
CA TRP A 52 -0.76 3.14 0.66
C TRP A 52 0.69 3.13 1.16
N SER A 53 0.90 2.79 2.43
CA SER A 53 2.23 2.69 3.03
C SER A 53 3.10 1.64 2.35
N VAL A 54 2.57 0.45 2.08
CA VAL A 54 3.29 -0.63 1.39
C VAL A 54 3.68 -0.21 -0.02
N VAL A 55 2.75 0.37 -0.79
CA VAL A 55 3.04 0.84 -2.15
C VAL A 55 4.16 1.89 -2.09
N LYS A 56 4.03 2.89 -1.22
CA LYS A 56 5.02 3.96 -1.07
C LYS A 56 6.41 3.43 -0.72
N GLN A 57 6.50 2.51 0.25
CA GLN A 57 7.77 1.91 0.69
C GLN A 57 8.51 1.17 -0.42
N ILE A 58 7.78 0.63 -1.40
CA ILE A 58 8.36 -0.16 -2.49
C ILE A 58 8.65 0.70 -3.71
N THR A 59 7.81 1.70 -4.00
CA THR A 59 7.93 2.51 -5.23
C THR A 59 8.80 3.75 -5.07
N ASP A 60 8.90 4.29 -3.86
CA ASP A 60 9.56 5.57 -3.63
C ASP A 60 11.04 5.39 -3.31
N SER A 61 11.82 6.43 -3.57
CA SER A 61 13.22 6.44 -3.16
C SER A 61 13.32 6.48 -1.63
N ARG A 62 14.43 5.94 -1.10
CA ARG A 62 14.74 6.06 0.33
C ARG A 62 14.71 7.50 0.83
N PHE A 63 15.17 8.45 0.02
CA PHE A 63 15.16 9.87 0.39
C PHE A 63 13.74 10.38 0.58
N GLU A 64 12.83 10.07 -0.35
CA GLU A 64 11.41 10.44 -0.27
C GLU A 64 10.73 9.83 0.97
N LEU A 65 11.07 8.58 1.31
CA LEU A 65 10.53 7.91 2.50
C LEU A 65 11.01 8.57 3.80
N VAL A 66 12.30 8.90 3.89
CA VAL A 66 12.87 9.59 5.07
C VAL A 66 12.24 10.98 5.22
N ASN A 67 12.22 11.77 4.15
CA ASN A 67 11.63 13.10 4.16
C ASN A 67 10.13 13.06 4.55
N TRP A 68 9.39 12.05 4.10
CA TRP A 68 8.00 11.87 4.51
C TRP A 68 7.85 11.57 6.01
N LEU A 69 8.68 10.66 6.55
CA LEU A 69 8.68 10.34 7.98
C LEU A 69 9.03 11.56 8.85
N GLU A 70 10.02 12.36 8.43
CA GLU A 70 10.40 13.61 9.09
C GLU A 70 9.22 14.58 9.17
N ARG A 71 8.52 14.80 8.04
CA ARG A 71 7.31 15.64 8.01
C ARG A 71 6.19 15.12 8.92
N CYS A 72 5.98 13.80 8.97
CA CYS A 72 5.00 13.21 9.89
C CYS A 72 5.38 13.46 11.36
N TRP A 73 6.66 13.44 11.70
CA TRP A 73 7.11 13.76 13.05
C TRP A 73 7.00 15.23 13.39
N GLU A 74 7.18 16.13 12.44
CA GLU A 74 6.99 17.57 12.62
C GLU A 74 5.53 17.92 12.90
N LEU A 75 4.59 17.35 12.13
CA LEU A 75 3.15 17.56 12.35
C LEU A 75 2.71 17.14 13.76
N ASN A 76 3.25 16.04 14.28
CA ASN A 76 2.96 15.58 15.65
C ASN A 76 3.60 16.46 16.74
N ARG A 77 4.56 17.34 16.40
CA ARG A 77 5.20 18.26 17.36
C ARG A 77 4.43 19.58 17.51
N GLU A 78 3.64 19.97 16.52
CA GLU A 78 2.84 21.20 16.55
C GLU A 78 1.53 21.07 17.35
N GLU A 79 1.14 19.85 17.75
CA GLU A 79 0.01 19.58 18.65
C GLU A 79 0.39 19.64 20.15
N LYS A 80 1.50 20.29 20.51
CA LYS A 80 1.96 20.48 21.88
C LYS A 80 2.10 21.96 22.24
#